data_AF-T2J7S4-F1
#
_entry.id   AF-T2J7S4-F1
#
_cell.length_a   1.000
_cell.length_b   1.000
_cell.length_c   1.000
_cell.angle_alpha   90.00
_cell.angle_beta   90.00
_cell.angle_gamma   90.00
#
_symmetry.space_group_name_H-M   'P 1'
#
loop_
_entity.id
_entity.type
_entity.pdbx_description
1 polymer ?
#
loop_
_entity_poly.entity_id
_entity_poly.type
_entity_poly.pdbx_seq_one_letter_code
_entity_poly.pdbx_strand_id
1 'polypeptide(L)'
;MAILSPPGFAQEQEEESILIESTITGDVDPSQAVTVEDLKIPVDQLELLVKPLSLEELQTEAAAWFLLLKDKAVEISTTEIAIKRENQIIKEGEEADEAVNKAREELAKAESALNETTSGTPEYEKAVEDVEAAKQALREAEQDIKEAVETEKELKQDE
;
A
#
# COMPACT_ATOMS: atom_id res chain seq x y z
N MET A 1 40.91 30.00 3.50
CA MET A 1 39.46 29.85 3.34
C MET A 1 39.20 28.36 3.21
N ALA A 2 38.91 27.69 4.32
CA ALA A 2 38.73 26.24 4.37
C ALA A 2 37.23 25.95 4.28
N ILE A 3 36.83 25.21 3.25
CA ILE A 3 35.48 24.65 3.14
C ILE A 3 35.63 23.18 3.51
N LEU A 4 35.24 22.86 4.74
CA LEU A 4 35.08 21.51 5.25
C LEU A 4 33.99 20.81 4.42
N SER A 5 34.35 19.76 3.68
CA SER A 5 33.38 18.77 3.22
C SER A 5 33.16 17.76 4.34
N PRO A 6 31.91 17.42 4.71
CA PRO A 6 31.66 16.37 5.68
C PRO A 6 31.96 15.00 5.04
N PRO A 7 32.76 14.12 5.68
CA PRO A 7 32.79 12.72 5.32
C PRO A 7 31.65 12.02 6.08
N GLY A 8 30.94 11.13 5.40
CA GLY A 8 29.95 10.27 6.03
C GLY A 8 28.56 10.49 5.49
N PHE A 9 28.30 9.88 4.33
CA PHE A 9 26.98 9.38 3.95
C PHE A 9 27.04 8.34 2.82
N ALA A 10 28.23 7.94 2.36
CA ALA A 10 28.39 7.02 1.24
C ALA A 10 28.90 5.61 1.63
N GLN A 11 29.08 5.30 2.92
CA GLN A 11 29.69 4.02 3.33
C GLN A 11 28.79 3.11 4.17
N GLU A 12 27.67 3.58 4.72
CA GLU A 12 26.78 2.74 5.55
C GLU A 12 25.74 1.95 4.74
N GLN A 13 25.38 2.40 3.53
CA GLN A 13 24.41 1.68 2.68
C GLN A 13 25.05 0.54 1.87
N GLU A 14 26.34 0.64 1.55
CA GLU A 14 27.07 -0.45 0.91
C GLU A 14 27.35 -1.55 1.94
N GLU A 15 27.79 -1.25 3.17
CA GLU A 15 28.12 -2.29 4.15
C GLU A 15 26.93 -3.19 4.53
N GLU A 16 25.71 -2.67 4.67
CA GLU A 16 24.53 -3.52 4.96
C GLU A 16 24.11 -4.39 3.76
N SER A 17 24.29 -3.92 2.53
CA SER A 17 23.96 -4.69 1.33
C SER A 17 25.03 -5.75 1.00
N ILE A 18 26.30 -5.46 1.29
CA ILE A 18 27.41 -6.42 1.16
C ILE A 18 27.26 -7.56 2.18
N LEU A 19 26.73 -7.30 3.39
CA LEU A 19 26.61 -8.35 4.42
C LEU A 19 25.62 -9.45 4.07
N ILE A 20 24.61 -9.20 3.23
CA ILE A 20 23.62 -10.22 2.85
C ILE A 20 24.08 -11.01 1.62
N GLU A 21 24.62 -10.36 0.59
CA GLU A 21 25.21 -11.06 -0.57
C GLU A 21 26.48 -11.86 -0.23
N SER A 22 27.23 -11.45 0.80
CA SER A 22 28.52 -12.07 1.16
C SER A 22 28.43 -13.30 2.07
N THR A 23 27.22 -13.75 2.45
CA THR A 23 27.09 -14.99 3.27
C THR A 23 27.23 -16.28 2.46
N ILE A 24 27.19 -16.21 1.13
CA ILE A 24 27.46 -17.34 0.23
C ILE A 24 28.86 -17.15 -0.37
N THR A 25 29.88 -17.59 0.35
CA THR A 25 31.26 -17.65 -0.17
C THR A 25 31.53 -19.05 -0.71
N GLY A 26 31.66 -19.21 -2.04
CA GLY A 26 32.02 -20.47 -2.71
C GLY A 26 31.19 -20.78 -3.95
N ASP A 27 31.56 -21.85 -4.67
CA ASP A 27 30.81 -22.48 -5.77
C ASP A 27 29.58 -23.24 -5.21
N VAL A 28 28.72 -22.51 -4.50
CA VAL A 28 27.53 -23.06 -3.83
C VAL A 28 26.41 -23.07 -4.86
N ASP A 29 25.83 -24.24 -5.11
CA ASP A 29 24.70 -24.42 -6.02
C ASP A 29 23.41 -24.75 -5.24
N PRO A 30 22.56 -23.76 -4.94
CA PRO A 30 21.32 -23.96 -4.18
C PRO A 30 20.35 -24.95 -4.82
N SER A 31 20.51 -25.28 -6.11
CA SER A 31 19.67 -26.27 -6.77
C SER A 31 19.93 -27.71 -6.30
N GLN A 32 21.05 -27.94 -5.61
CA GLN A 32 21.39 -29.25 -5.03
C GLN A 32 20.80 -29.45 -3.62
N ALA A 33 20.16 -28.44 -3.03
CA ALA A 33 19.56 -28.55 -1.71
C ALA A 33 18.33 -29.48 -1.73
N VAL A 34 18.24 -30.36 -0.73
CA VAL A 34 17.18 -31.37 -0.63
C VAL A 34 16.15 -30.99 0.41
N THR A 35 16.54 -30.30 1.48
CA THR A 35 15.62 -30.07 2.62
C THR A 35 14.54 -29.04 2.33
N VAL A 36 14.73 -28.19 1.32
CA VAL A 36 13.72 -27.23 0.84
C VAL A 36 12.57 -27.88 0.06
N GLU A 37 12.68 -29.16 -0.33
CA GLU A 37 11.60 -29.89 -1.00
C GLU A 37 10.41 -30.17 -0.07
N ASP A 38 10.65 -30.27 1.24
CA ASP A 38 9.60 -30.42 2.26
C ASP A 38 9.72 -29.37 3.36
N LEU A 39 8.93 -28.30 3.22
CA LEU A 39 8.87 -27.18 4.17
C LEU A 39 8.25 -27.55 5.52
N LYS A 40 7.76 -28.77 5.68
CA LYS A 40 7.10 -29.24 6.91
C LYS A 40 8.04 -30.05 7.79
N ILE A 41 9.29 -30.25 7.39
CA ILE A 41 10.30 -30.91 8.23
C ILE A 41 10.40 -30.14 9.55
N PRO A 42 10.10 -30.77 10.70
CA PRO A 42 10.29 -30.15 12.00
C PRO A 42 11.76 -29.78 12.25
N VAL A 43 11.99 -28.67 12.97
CA VAL A 43 13.36 -28.14 13.19
C VAL A 43 14.28 -29.17 13.87
N ASP A 44 13.76 -29.99 14.78
CA ASP A 44 14.52 -31.06 15.45
C ASP A 44 14.93 -32.19 14.48
N GLN A 45 14.08 -32.49 13.48
CA GLN A 45 14.44 -33.43 12.42
C GLN A 45 15.42 -32.82 11.43
N LEU A 46 15.25 -31.54 11.09
CA LEU A 46 16.19 -30.80 10.23
C LEU A 46 17.60 -30.79 10.85
N GLU A 47 17.71 -30.58 12.16
CA GLU A 47 19.00 -30.65 12.88
C GLU A 47 19.71 -32.01 12.70
N LEU A 48 18.95 -33.12 12.68
CA LEU A 48 19.50 -34.44 12.45
C LEU A 48 19.91 -34.66 10.99
N LEU A 49 19.15 -34.09 10.03
CA LEU A 49 19.43 -34.18 8.60
C LEU A 49 20.67 -33.37 8.18
N VAL A 50 20.91 -32.22 8.82
CA VAL A 50 22.04 -31.35 8.48
C VAL A 50 23.35 -31.73 9.19
N LYS A 51 23.28 -32.44 10.33
CA LYS A 51 24.46 -32.91 11.09
C LYS A 51 25.52 -33.67 10.28
N PRO A 52 25.16 -34.61 9.38
CA PRO A 52 26.15 -35.35 8.60
C PRO A 52 26.72 -34.55 7.41
N LEU A 53 26.17 -33.38 7.09
CA LEU A 53 26.59 -32.60 5.94
C LEU A 53 27.97 -31.95 6.17
N SER A 54 28.75 -31.86 5.09
CA SER A 54 29.95 -31.04 5.04
C SER A 54 29.59 -29.55 5.09
N LEU A 55 30.62 -28.70 5.26
CA LEU A 55 30.43 -27.24 5.25
C LEU A 55 29.81 -26.74 3.94
N GLU A 56 30.28 -27.26 2.80
CA GLU A 56 29.80 -26.86 1.46
C GLU A 56 28.35 -27.29 1.22
N GLU A 57 27.98 -28.50 1.63
CA GLU A 57 26.60 -28.99 1.59
C GLU A 57 25.68 -28.19 2.53
N LEU A 58 26.16 -27.83 3.72
CA LEU A 58 25.40 -27.00 4.66
C LEU A 58 25.20 -25.58 4.11
N GLN A 59 26.21 -24.99 3.47
CA GLN A 59 26.09 -23.70 2.78
C GLN A 59 25.08 -23.77 1.64
N THR A 60 25.03 -24.90 0.91
CA THR A 60 24.06 -25.15 -0.16
C THR A 60 22.63 -25.18 0.37
N GLU A 61 22.37 -25.95 1.42
CA GLU A 61 21.06 -26.01 2.07
C GLU A 61 20.66 -24.62 2.60
N ALA A 62 21.55 -23.93 3.31
CA ALA A 62 21.28 -22.60 3.87
C ALA A 62 20.95 -21.57 2.77
N ALA A 63 21.70 -21.57 1.66
CA ALA A 63 21.44 -20.69 0.53
C ALA A 63 20.06 -20.95 -0.09
N ALA A 64 19.66 -22.21 -0.25
CA ALA A 64 18.35 -22.56 -0.79
C ALA A 64 17.20 -22.12 0.13
N TRP A 65 17.32 -22.34 1.45
CA TRP A 65 16.34 -21.85 2.42
C TRP A 65 16.23 -20.33 2.42
N PHE A 66 17.35 -19.63 2.30
CA PHE A 66 17.35 -18.17 2.26
C PHE A 66 16.68 -17.63 1.00
N LEU A 67 16.98 -18.20 -0.17
CA LEU A 67 16.34 -17.82 -1.43
C LEU A 67 14.83 -18.05 -1.36
N LEU A 68 14.39 -19.21 -0.88
CA LEU A 68 12.97 -19.51 -0.70
C LEU A 68 12.29 -18.51 0.25
N LEU A 69 12.94 -18.21 1.38
CA LEU A 69 12.43 -17.23 2.34
C LEU A 69 12.29 -15.84 1.69
N LYS A 70 13.30 -15.41 0.93
CA LYS A 70 13.28 -14.14 0.21
C LYS A 70 12.13 -14.11 -0.80
N ASP A 71 11.96 -15.15 -1.59
CA ASP A 71 10.88 -15.23 -2.58
C ASP A 71 9.50 -15.16 -1.91
N LYS A 72 9.31 -15.88 -0.80
CA LYS A 72 8.06 -15.82 -0.04
C LYS A 72 7.83 -14.48 0.65
N ALA A 73 8.87 -13.83 1.14
CA ALA A 73 8.77 -12.47 1.69
C ALA A 73 8.37 -11.45 0.60
N VAL A 74 8.93 -11.58 -0.60
CA VAL A 74 8.54 -10.74 -1.76
C VAL A 74 7.09 -11.02 -2.17
N GLU A 75 6.66 -12.27 -2.24
CA GLU A 75 5.28 -12.66 -2.57
C GLU A 75 4.28 -12.07 -1.57
N ILE A 76 4.54 -12.25 -0.26
CA ILE A 76 3.69 -11.73 0.81
C ILE A 76 3.66 -10.20 0.79
N SER A 77 4.82 -9.54 0.73
CA SER A 77 4.88 -8.08 0.75
C SER A 77 4.19 -7.45 -0.46
N THR A 78 4.35 -8.03 -1.66
CA THR A 78 3.65 -7.57 -2.87
C THR A 78 2.14 -7.70 -2.72
N THR A 79 1.67 -8.83 -2.18
CA THR A 79 0.25 -9.07 -1.90
C THR A 79 -0.29 -8.09 -0.86
N GLU A 80 0.44 -7.84 0.22
CA GLU A 80 0.05 -6.88 1.26
C GLU A 80 -0.01 -5.44 0.73
N ILE A 81 0.91 -5.05 -0.16
CA ILE A 81 0.89 -3.75 -0.82
C ILE A 81 -0.35 -3.62 -1.71
N ALA A 82 -0.68 -4.65 -2.49
CA ALA A 82 -1.88 -4.66 -3.33
C ALA A 82 -3.16 -4.49 -2.48
N ILE A 83 -3.30 -5.29 -1.42
CA ILE A 83 -4.44 -5.20 -0.48
C ILE A 83 -4.52 -3.81 0.16
N LYS A 84 -3.38 -3.22 0.56
CA LYS A 84 -3.36 -1.87 1.15
C LYS A 84 -3.83 -0.80 0.17
N ARG A 85 -3.44 -0.90 -1.11
CA ARG A 85 -3.88 0.01 -2.17
C ARG A 85 -5.38 -0.14 -2.42
N GLU A 86 -5.87 -1.36 -2.55
CA GLU A 86 -7.30 -1.62 -2.74
C GLU A 86 -8.14 -1.10 -1.57
N ASN A 87 -7.72 -1.36 -0.32
CA ASN A 87 -8.40 -0.82 0.86
C ASN A 87 -8.41 0.71 0.92
N GLN A 88 -7.34 1.36 0.43
CA GLN A 88 -7.30 2.82 0.37
C GLN A 88 -8.35 3.35 -0.61
N ILE A 89 -8.47 2.76 -1.81
CA ILE A 89 -9.50 3.14 -2.78
C ILE A 89 -10.90 2.92 -2.22
N ILE A 90 -11.16 1.76 -1.60
CA ILE A 90 -12.46 1.47 -0.99
C ILE A 90 -12.82 2.57 0.01
N LYS A 91 -11.88 2.95 0.86
CA LYS A 91 -12.08 4.03 1.83
C LYS A 91 -12.36 5.38 1.15
N GLU A 92 -11.58 5.76 0.14
CA GLU A 92 -11.78 7.00 -0.61
C GLU A 92 -13.16 7.02 -1.31
N GLY A 93 -13.60 5.88 -1.86
CA GLY A 93 -14.92 5.71 -2.45
C GLY A 93 -16.06 5.83 -1.42
N GLU A 94 -15.91 5.19 -0.26
CA GLU A 94 -16.88 5.29 0.85
C GLU A 94 -17.00 6.74 1.37
N GLU A 95 -15.88 7.44 1.53
CA GLU A 95 -15.85 8.84 1.95
C GLU A 95 -16.52 9.76 0.91
N ALA A 96 -16.26 9.54 -0.38
CA ALA A 96 -16.90 10.29 -1.46
C ALA A 96 -18.41 10.02 -1.56
N ASP A 97 -18.84 8.76 -1.42
CA ASP A 97 -20.26 8.39 -1.36
C ASP A 97 -20.98 9.05 -0.18
N GLU A 98 -20.35 9.06 1.00
CA GLU A 98 -20.89 9.75 2.18
C GLU A 98 -21.02 11.26 1.93
N ALA A 99 -20.00 11.89 1.33
CA ALA A 99 -20.01 13.30 0.99
C ALA A 99 -21.16 13.66 0.02
N VAL A 100 -21.37 12.85 -1.02
CA VAL A 100 -22.49 13.04 -1.98
C VAL A 100 -23.83 12.92 -1.27
N ASN A 101 -24.02 11.90 -0.43
CA ASN A 101 -25.27 11.71 0.30
C ASN A 101 -25.56 12.89 1.23
N LYS A 102 -24.56 13.36 1.97
CA LYS A 102 -24.69 14.52 2.84
C LYS A 102 -25.01 15.80 2.06
N ALA A 103 -24.32 16.04 0.95
CA ALA A 103 -24.59 17.21 0.10
C ALA A 103 -26.01 17.19 -0.50
N ARG A 104 -26.53 16.01 -0.85
CA ARG A 104 -27.93 15.85 -1.29
C ARG A 104 -28.93 16.17 -0.19
N GLU A 105 -28.67 15.73 1.04
CA GLU A 105 -29.53 16.08 2.18
C GLU A 105 -29.51 17.58 2.48
N GLU A 106 -28.33 18.21 2.42
CA GLU A 106 -28.18 19.66 2.63
C GLU A 106 -28.89 20.46 1.54
N LEU A 107 -28.78 20.05 0.28
CA LEU A 107 -29.53 20.65 -0.82
C LEU A 107 -31.04 20.52 -0.62
N ALA A 108 -31.53 19.33 -0.25
CA ALA A 108 -32.95 19.13 0.01
C ALA A 108 -33.47 20.02 1.17
N LYS A 109 -32.66 20.20 2.23
CA LYS A 109 -32.99 21.11 3.35
C LYS A 109 -33.01 22.57 2.88
N ALA A 110 -32.04 23.00 2.08
CA ALA A 110 -31.97 24.35 1.54
C ALA A 110 -33.16 24.66 0.61
N GLU A 111 -33.53 23.72 -0.26
CA GLU A 111 -34.70 23.84 -1.15
C GLU A 111 -36.01 23.91 -0.36
N SER A 112 -36.14 23.10 0.70
CA SER A 112 -37.30 23.18 1.60
C SER A 112 -37.38 24.54 2.29
N ALA A 113 -36.26 25.06 2.81
CA ALA A 113 -36.22 26.37 3.46
C ALA A 113 -36.58 27.49 2.48
N LEU A 114 -36.08 27.44 1.24
CA LEU A 114 -36.45 28.40 0.19
C LEU A 114 -37.97 28.41 -0.07
N ASN A 115 -38.60 27.23 -0.14
CA ASN A 115 -40.05 27.11 -0.35
C ASN A 115 -40.90 27.69 0.80
N GLU A 116 -40.33 27.81 2.00
CA GLU A 116 -40.99 28.43 3.16
C GLU A 116 -40.83 29.96 3.21
N THR A 117 -39.97 30.54 2.36
CA THR A 117 -39.75 31.99 2.27
C THR A 117 -40.67 32.67 1.26
N THR A 118 -40.86 33.98 1.42
CA THR A 118 -41.66 34.79 0.49
C THR A 118 -40.75 35.59 -0.44
N SER A 119 -40.99 35.53 -1.75
CA SER A 119 -40.18 36.25 -2.73
C SER A 119 -40.14 37.76 -2.46
N GLY A 120 -38.94 38.34 -2.57
CA GLY A 120 -38.69 39.76 -2.34
C GLY A 120 -38.38 40.14 -0.89
N THR A 121 -38.25 39.16 0.01
CA THR A 121 -37.70 39.41 1.36
C THR A 121 -36.21 39.10 1.44
N PRO A 122 -35.46 39.70 2.39
CA PRO A 122 -34.05 39.37 2.60
C PRO A 122 -33.81 37.89 2.93
N GLU A 123 -34.76 37.24 3.61
CA GLU A 123 -34.71 35.81 3.92
C GLU A 123 -34.78 34.94 2.66
N TYR A 124 -35.57 35.35 1.65
CA TYR A 124 -35.62 34.67 0.36
C TYR A 124 -34.30 34.79 -0.40
N GLU A 125 -33.69 35.99 -0.44
CA GLU A 125 -32.40 36.18 -1.09
C GLU A 125 -31.31 35.30 -0.46
N LYS A 126 -31.27 35.25 0.88
CA LYS A 126 -30.36 34.36 1.60
C LYS A 126 -30.63 32.88 1.32
N ALA A 127 -31.89 32.45 1.31
CA ALA A 127 -32.24 31.07 1.00
C ALA A 127 -31.85 30.66 -0.43
N VAL A 128 -31.90 31.59 -1.39
CA VAL A 128 -31.38 31.36 -2.75
C VAL A 128 -29.86 31.17 -2.73
N GLU A 129 -29.12 31.99 -1.99
CA GLU A 129 -27.66 31.81 -1.82
C GLU A 129 -27.31 30.46 -1.18
N ASP A 130 -28.05 30.06 -0.13
CA ASP A 130 -27.85 28.78 0.55
C ASP A 130 -28.12 27.57 -0.40
N VAL A 131 -29.15 27.66 -1.25
CA VAL A 131 -29.41 26.64 -2.29
C VAL A 131 -28.29 26.58 -3.32
N GLU A 132 -27.80 27.71 -3.80
CA GLU A 132 -26.70 27.73 -4.78
C GLU A 132 -25.38 27.21 -4.16
N ALA A 133 -25.11 27.53 -2.91
CA ALA A 133 -23.98 26.96 -2.16
C ALA A 133 -24.12 25.44 -2.01
N ALA A 134 -25.31 24.93 -1.66
CA ALA A 134 -25.55 23.50 -1.54
C ALA A 134 -25.43 22.76 -2.90
N LYS A 135 -25.88 23.37 -4.00
CA LYS A 135 -25.67 22.83 -5.35
C LYS A 135 -24.20 22.81 -5.75
N GLN A 136 -23.42 23.80 -5.33
CA GLN A 136 -21.98 23.83 -5.55
C GLN A 136 -21.29 22.70 -4.77
N ALA A 137 -21.62 22.55 -3.49
CA ALA A 137 -21.10 21.46 -2.66
C ALA A 137 -21.46 20.07 -3.21
N LEU A 138 -22.68 19.88 -3.73
CA LEU A 138 -23.07 18.64 -4.39
C LEU A 138 -22.23 18.37 -5.64
N ARG A 139 -21.96 19.40 -6.47
CA ARG A 139 -21.13 19.25 -7.67
C ARG A 139 -19.68 18.90 -7.33
N GLU A 140 -19.14 19.46 -6.25
CA GLU A 140 -17.80 19.12 -5.76
C GLU A 140 -17.75 17.67 -5.28
N ALA A 141 -18.71 17.23 -4.46
CA ALA A 141 -18.79 15.84 -4.01
C ALA A 141 -18.98 14.85 -5.18
N GLU A 142 -19.77 15.21 -6.20
CA GLU A 142 -19.94 14.41 -7.43
C GLU A 142 -18.66 14.39 -8.30
N GLN A 143 -17.77 15.36 -8.16
CA GLN A 143 -16.45 15.32 -8.77
C GLN A 143 -15.51 14.38 -8.00
N ASP A 144 -15.50 14.45 -6.67
CA ASP A 144 -14.64 13.61 -5.83
C ASP A 144 -14.93 12.12 -6.05
N ILE A 145 -16.21 11.72 -6.15
CA ILE A 145 -16.57 10.33 -6.47
C ILE A 145 -16.11 9.91 -7.87
N LYS A 146 -16.11 10.83 -8.84
CA LYS A 146 -15.62 10.56 -10.19
C LYS A 146 -14.11 10.36 -10.19
N GLU A 147 -13.38 11.14 -9.40
CA GLU A 147 -11.93 10.99 -9.21
C GLU A 147 -11.61 9.65 -8.54
N ALA A 148 -12.33 9.28 -7.47
CA ALA A 148 -12.19 7.99 -6.80
C ALA A 148 -12.40 6.79 -7.77
N VAL A 149 -13.43 6.87 -8.63
CA VAL A 149 -13.70 5.85 -9.66
C VAL A 149 -12.59 5.80 -10.73
N GLU A 150 -11.96 6.92 -11.06
CA GLU A 150 -10.86 6.92 -12.02
C GLU A 150 -9.59 6.32 -11.41
N THR A 151 -9.26 6.68 -10.17
CA THR A 151 -8.17 6.06 -9.40
C THR A 151 -8.33 4.54 -9.30
N GLU A 152 -9.56 4.05 -9.07
CA GLU A 152 -9.86 2.62 -9.07
C GLU A 152 -9.54 1.94 -10.42
N LYS A 153 -9.85 2.60 -11.54
CA LYS A 153 -9.56 2.06 -12.88
C LYS A 153 -8.07 2.05 -13.20
N GLU A 154 -7.35 3.09 -12.81
CA GLU A 154 -5.90 3.16 -13.02
C GLU A 154 -5.20 2.02 -12.26
N LEU A 155 -5.59 1.77 -11.01
CA LEU A 155 -5.03 0.67 -10.23
C LEU A 155 -5.32 -0.71 -10.83
N LYS A 156 -6.50 -0.92 -11.41
CA LYS A 156 -6.83 -2.16 -12.13
C LYS A 156 -6.08 -2.34 -13.46
N GLN A 157 -5.46 -1.29 -14.00
CA GLN A 157 -4.64 -1.37 -15.21
C GLN A 157 -3.16 -1.64 -14.91
N ASP A 158 -2.72 -1.32 -13.69
CA ASP A 158 -1.35 -1.54 -13.21
C ASP A 158 -1.11 -2.97 -12.65
N GLU A 159 -2.17 -3.78 -12.52
CA GLU A 159 -2.14 -5.21 -12.17
C GLU A 159 -2.00 -6.13 -13.40
#